data_AF-V4S3J6-F1
#
_entry.id   AF-V4S3J6-F1
#
_cell.length_a   1.000
_cell.length_b   1.000
_cell.length_c   1.000
_cell.angle_alpha   90.00
_cell.angle_beta   90.00
_cell.angle_gamma   90.00
#
_symmetry.space_group_name_H-M   'P 1'
#
loop_
_entity.id
_entity.type
_entity.pdbx_description
1 polymer ?
#
loop_
_entity_poly.entity_id
_entity_poly.type
_entity_poly.pdbx_seq_one_letter_code
_entity_poly.pdbx_strand_id
1 'polypeptide(L)'
;MANAIASQVQALYVGYLGRAADQAGLDFWTNAITAGTSTIESVALGFTLSQEYTSKYEGLTTTQLVEQVYFNLLGRAADAEGSAFWAGEIDNGTISADTLIASMINSLGAIDQQVIDNKVYVANAYTASAGAAYNVEAGAAVLVGVDGTQASVAAALQNIGNGTVPGAVPGLALFNAIETAEKALAAYQLEAAKLAVAAGDVDDVADNVVIADKKVGLTLTEATAAVGFAQADRDALVSSTTKTSVLELTASEAATDLAAAKTAVQAQANGPQAVRTYESAVAAFAALTENSAAQEAAAEAGFTAANGTISVVELNATLTNDLTDGAYDTIYAALTSLSTTAADRAKIVDAVSELQYGSDLVKLADNEYAINKAGDAVTKAETAVKAITDGQAYLVAFDTKAEADELLADVREADAVIKALTAIEAELTKLDDAVTKAETALSDFESDNDVDFVVIDSPLTLTDDSSDVLYVGAATGASDDVVFANFGEGKADYILLGSEYTFNSGATTAGNNNVLEYFVIQDGADAKVVIETAKYGSGSLGYDATSGEINASTDAVVIELTGVNVADLAIANGVISYVA
;
A
#
# COMPACT_ATOMS: atom_id res chain seq x y z
N MET A 1 -17.29 -12.70 -8.22
CA MET A 1 -17.80 -13.99 -8.75
C MET A 1 -17.50 -15.15 -7.81
N ALA A 2 -16.27 -15.32 -7.29
CA ALA A 2 -15.93 -16.41 -6.35
C ALA A 2 -16.85 -16.48 -5.11
N ASN A 3 -17.17 -15.34 -4.51
CA ASN A 3 -18.03 -15.28 -3.30
C ASN A 3 -19.48 -15.76 -3.55
N ALA A 4 -19.97 -15.69 -4.80
CA ALA A 4 -21.31 -16.20 -5.14
C ALA A 4 -21.33 -17.73 -5.29
N ILE A 5 -20.25 -18.32 -5.81
CA ILE A 5 -20.11 -19.78 -5.95
C ILE A 5 -19.97 -20.43 -4.58
N ALA A 6 -19.16 -19.85 -3.69
CA ALA A 6 -19.02 -20.31 -2.31
C ALA A 6 -20.37 -20.39 -1.59
N SER A 7 -21.19 -19.32 -1.66
CA SER A 7 -22.53 -19.31 -1.07
C SER A 7 -23.48 -20.36 -1.67
N GLN A 8 -23.38 -20.66 -2.97
CA GLN A 8 -24.18 -21.73 -3.59
C GLN A 8 -23.80 -23.12 -3.07
N VAL A 9 -22.50 -23.40 -2.94
CA VAL A 9 -22.01 -24.66 -2.34
C VAL A 9 -22.41 -24.73 -0.86
N GLN A 10 -22.27 -23.62 -0.13
CA GLN A 10 -22.66 -23.54 1.28
C GLN A 10 -24.15 -23.83 1.47
N ALA A 11 -25.02 -23.37 0.56
CA ALA A 11 -26.45 -23.68 0.61
C ALA A 11 -26.74 -25.20 0.49
N LEU A 12 -25.91 -25.96 -0.22
CA LEU A 12 -26.01 -27.43 -0.30
C LEU A 12 -25.61 -28.08 1.03
N TYR A 13 -24.52 -27.64 1.67
CA TYR A 13 -24.15 -28.06 3.03
C TYR A 13 -25.27 -27.77 4.04
N VAL A 14 -25.79 -26.54 4.01
CA VAL A 14 -26.89 -26.12 4.89
C VAL A 14 -28.13 -26.98 4.65
N GLY A 15 -28.59 -27.14 3.41
CA GLY A 15 -29.86 -27.83 3.15
C GLY A 15 -29.79 -29.36 3.24
N TYR A 16 -28.76 -30.00 2.69
CA TYR A 16 -28.64 -31.47 2.71
C TYR A 16 -28.00 -31.99 3.98
N LEU A 17 -27.01 -31.29 4.53
CA LEU A 17 -26.27 -31.79 5.69
C LEU A 17 -26.67 -31.08 6.99
N GLY A 18 -27.41 -29.96 6.92
CA GLY A 18 -27.90 -29.25 8.10
C GLY A 18 -26.79 -28.58 8.90
N ARG A 19 -25.64 -28.30 8.28
CA ARG A 19 -24.45 -27.72 8.91
C ARG A 19 -23.71 -26.79 7.95
N ALA A 20 -22.89 -25.90 8.48
CA ALA A 20 -21.90 -25.17 7.71
C ALA A 20 -20.84 -26.11 7.11
N ALA A 21 -20.26 -25.75 5.97
CA ALA A 21 -19.15 -26.51 5.37
C ALA A 21 -17.89 -26.44 6.24
N ASP A 22 -17.02 -27.45 6.13
CA ASP A 22 -15.61 -27.28 6.46
C ASP A 22 -14.89 -26.54 5.32
N GLN A 23 -13.79 -25.85 5.63
CA GLN A 23 -13.10 -25.02 4.64
C GLN A 23 -12.55 -25.85 3.47
N ALA A 24 -11.97 -27.03 3.75
CA ALA A 24 -11.38 -27.89 2.72
C ALA A 24 -12.42 -28.43 1.73
N GLY A 25 -13.59 -28.84 2.23
CA GLY A 25 -14.73 -29.25 1.42
C GLY A 25 -15.29 -28.11 0.57
N LEU A 26 -15.44 -26.92 1.17
CA LEU A 26 -15.89 -25.74 0.44
C LEU A 26 -14.92 -25.36 -0.69
N ASP A 27 -13.62 -25.35 -0.42
CA ASP A 27 -12.57 -25.05 -1.39
C ASP A 27 -12.50 -26.10 -2.50
N PHE A 28 -12.65 -27.38 -2.16
CA PHE A 28 -12.68 -28.47 -3.15
C PHE A 28 -13.78 -28.25 -4.20
N TRP A 29 -15.01 -27.99 -3.76
CA TRP A 29 -16.15 -27.81 -4.65
C TRP A 29 -16.09 -26.48 -5.42
N THR A 30 -15.73 -25.39 -4.74
CA THR A 30 -15.65 -24.07 -5.38
C THR A 30 -14.54 -24.01 -6.43
N ASN A 31 -13.39 -24.65 -6.18
CA ASN A 31 -12.31 -24.76 -7.17
C ASN A 31 -12.73 -25.63 -8.35
N ALA A 32 -13.42 -26.75 -8.12
CA ALA A 32 -13.91 -27.61 -9.19
C ALA A 32 -14.89 -26.87 -10.13
N ILE A 33 -15.77 -26.03 -9.57
CA ILE A 33 -16.71 -25.19 -10.32
C ILE A 33 -15.96 -24.07 -11.06
N THR A 34 -15.06 -23.37 -10.37
CA THR A 34 -14.29 -22.25 -10.95
C THR A 34 -13.37 -22.72 -12.09
N ALA A 35 -12.81 -23.93 -11.97
CA ALA A 35 -12.03 -24.57 -13.02
C ALA A 35 -12.88 -25.13 -14.18
N GLY A 36 -14.22 -25.07 -14.09
CA GLY A 36 -15.15 -25.59 -15.09
C GLY A 36 -15.22 -27.12 -15.17
N THR A 37 -14.64 -27.82 -14.19
CA THR A 37 -14.63 -29.30 -14.11
C THR A 37 -15.88 -29.87 -13.46
N SER A 38 -16.69 -29.03 -12.81
CA SER A 38 -17.97 -29.40 -12.19
C SER A 38 -18.98 -28.26 -12.35
N THR A 39 -20.25 -28.61 -12.33
CA THR A 39 -21.40 -27.68 -12.24
C THR A 39 -22.01 -27.76 -10.84
N ILE A 40 -22.78 -26.75 -10.45
CA ILE A 40 -23.45 -26.78 -9.13
C ILE A 40 -24.40 -27.98 -9.01
N GLU A 41 -25.03 -28.39 -10.11
CA GLU A 41 -25.89 -29.58 -10.20
C GLU A 41 -25.09 -30.87 -9.97
N SER A 42 -23.90 -30.98 -10.58
CA SER A 42 -23.04 -32.15 -10.33
C SER A 42 -22.49 -32.20 -8.91
N VAL A 43 -22.28 -31.03 -8.27
CA VAL A 43 -21.91 -30.97 -6.85
C VAL A 43 -23.09 -31.42 -5.99
N ALA A 44 -24.30 -30.94 -6.24
CA ALA A 44 -25.50 -31.38 -5.51
C ALA A 44 -25.74 -32.90 -5.62
N LEU A 45 -25.48 -33.50 -6.79
CA LEU A 45 -25.47 -34.95 -6.96
C LEU A 45 -24.38 -35.62 -6.12
N GLY A 46 -23.18 -35.03 -6.04
CA GLY A 46 -22.11 -35.52 -5.17
C GLY A 46 -22.52 -35.59 -3.70
N PHE A 47 -23.30 -34.61 -3.21
CA PHE A 47 -23.84 -34.62 -1.84
C PHE A 47 -24.79 -35.79 -1.61
N THR A 48 -25.74 -36.03 -2.53
CA THR A 48 -26.73 -37.11 -2.36
C THR A 48 -26.12 -38.51 -2.46
N LEU A 49 -24.93 -38.63 -3.06
CA LEU A 49 -24.14 -39.86 -3.13
C LEU A 49 -23.15 -40.01 -1.97
N SER A 50 -23.03 -39.02 -1.08
CA SER A 50 -22.09 -39.06 0.04
C SER A 50 -22.53 -40.05 1.14
N GLN A 51 -21.54 -40.57 1.87
CA GLN A 51 -21.80 -41.41 3.04
C GLN A 51 -22.57 -40.63 4.11
N GLU A 52 -22.28 -39.34 4.27
CA GLU A 52 -22.94 -38.48 5.25
C GLU A 52 -24.42 -38.26 4.94
N TYR A 53 -24.75 -38.01 3.67
CA TYR A 53 -26.14 -37.93 3.23
C TYR A 53 -26.86 -39.27 3.46
N THR A 54 -26.23 -40.38 3.07
CA THR A 54 -26.80 -41.71 3.28
C THR A 54 -27.10 -41.95 4.76
N SER A 55 -26.13 -41.69 5.64
CA SER A 55 -26.30 -41.83 7.09
C SER A 55 -27.41 -40.94 7.67
N LYS A 56 -27.73 -39.81 7.02
CA LYS A 56 -28.77 -38.89 7.48
C LYS A 56 -30.17 -39.24 6.98
N TYR A 57 -30.29 -39.81 5.78
CA TYR A 57 -31.57 -40.02 5.10
C TYR A 57 -31.94 -41.49 4.87
N GLU A 58 -31.05 -42.45 5.17
CA GLU A 58 -31.34 -43.87 5.01
C GLU A 58 -32.56 -44.32 5.83
N GLY A 59 -33.47 -45.05 5.18
CA GLY A 59 -34.71 -45.55 5.80
C GLY A 59 -35.83 -44.52 5.95
N LEU A 60 -35.61 -43.26 5.58
CA LEU A 60 -36.67 -42.24 5.54
C LEU A 60 -37.56 -42.41 4.30
N THR A 61 -38.85 -42.07 4.45
CA THR A 61 -39.75 -41.90 3.31
C THR A 61 -39.41 -40.60 2.56
N THR A 62 -39.87 -40.48 1.31
CA THR A 62 -39.72 -39.24 0.53
C THR A 62 -40.25 -38.02 1.29
N THR A 63 -41.39 -38.14 1.96
CA THR A 63 -41.97 -37.08 2.79
C THR A 63 -41.05 -36.69 3.95
N GLN A 64 -40.47 -37.67 4.66
CA GLN A 64 -39.56 -37.40 5.77
C GLN A 64 -38.25 -36.75 5.30
N LEU A 65 -37.72 -37.16 4.15
CA LEU A 65 -36.57 -36.52 3.52
C LEU A 65 -36.86 -35.05 3.22
N VAL A 66 -38.00 -34.78 2.57
CA VAL A 66 -38.44 -33.41 2.24
C VAL A 66 -38.58 -32.57 3.51
N GLU A 67 -39.24 -33.09 4.54
CA GLU A 67 -39.43 -32.38 5.81
C GLU A 67 -38.09 -32.02 6.47
N GLN A 68 -37.12 -32.93 6.43
CA GLN A 68 -35.80 -32.69 7.01
C GLN A 68 -34.99 -31.66 6.20
N VAL A 69 -35.00 -31.74 4.85
CA VAL A 69 -34.34 -30.73 4.00
C VAL A 69 -34.99 -29.35 4.20
N TYR A 70 -36.33 -29.31 4.30
CA TYR A 70 -37.08 -28.09 4.55
C TYR A 70 -36.71 -27.47 5.91
N PHE A 71 -36.63 -28.29 6.96
CA PHE A 71 -36.21 -27.84 8.29
C PHE A 71 -34.78 -27.30 8.29
N ASN A 72 -33.86 -27.98 7.60
CA ASN A 72 -32.48 -27.52 7.49
C ASN A 72 -32.40 -26.14 6.82
N LEU A 73 -33.08 -25.95 5.68
CA LEU A 73 -33.08 -24.69 4.93
C LEU A 73 -33.79 -23.55 5.67
N LEU A 74 -34.94 -23.82 6.28
CA LEU A 74 -35.85 -22.76 6.76
C LEU A 74 -35.95 -22.67 8.29
N GLY A 75 -35.36 -23.61 9.03
CA GLY A 75 -35.40 -23.63 10.50
C GLY A 75 -36.79 -23.88 11.09
N ARG A 76 -37.76 -24.29 10.26
CA ARG A 76 -39.16 -24.55 10.62
C ARG A 76 -39.68 -25.79 9.91
N ALA A 77 -40.68 -26.43 10.48
CA ALA A 77 -41.36 -27.56 9.82
C ALA A 77 -42.06 -27.10 8.52
N ALA A 78 -42.06 -27.97 7.52
CA ALA A 78 -42.88 -27.79 6.32
C ALA A 78 -44.36 -27.83 6.68
N ASP A 79 -45.17 -26.99 6.02
CA ASP A 79 -46.61 -27.15 6.09
C ASP A 79 -47.04 -28.41 5.31
N ALA A 80 -48.22 -28.94 5.62
CA ALA A 80 -48.69 -30.20 5.07
C ALA A 80 -48.84 -30.17 3.54
N GLU A 81 -49.18 -29.01 2.97
CA GLU A 81 -49.39 -28.84 1.53
C GLU A 81 -48.05 -28.76 0.79
N GLY A 82 -47.08 -28.01 1.32
CA GLY A 82 -45.72 -27.92 0.81
C GLY A 82 -44.95 -29.24 0.91
N SER A 83 -45.03 -29.94 2.06
CA SER A 83 -44.42 -31.26 2.23
C SER A 83 -44.96 -32.27 1.21
N ALA A 84 -46.28 -32.32 1.03
CA ALA A 84 -46.93 -33.19 0.06
C ALA A 84 -46.58 -32.83 -1.39
N PHE A 85 -46.47 -31.54 -1.71
CA PHE A 85 -46.06 -31.06 -3.03
C PHE A 85 -44.67 -31.56 -3.39
N TRP A 86 -43.66 -31.28 -2.57
CA TRP A 86 -42.28 -31.67 -2.84
C TRP A 86 -42.07 -33.18 -2.85
N ALA A 87 -42.73 -33.89 -1.94
CA ALA A 87 -42.68 -35.35 -1.93
C ALA A 87 -43.30 -35.93 -3.20
N GLY A 88 -44.43 -35.37 -3.66
CA GLY A 88 -45.06 -35.74 -4.92
C GLY A 88 -44.18 -35.47 -6.14
N GLU A 89 -43.46 -34.35 -6.17
CA GLU A 89 -42.53 -34.04 -7.28
C GLU A 89 -41.37 -35.05 -7.36
N ILE A 90 -40.87 -35.54 -6.22
CA ILE A 90 -39.84 -36.59 -6.17
C ILE A 90 -40.45 -37.95 -6.54
N ASP A 91 -41.58 -38.34 -5.94
CA ASP A 91 -42.22 -39.65 -6.16
C ASP A 91 -42.70 -39.83 -7.61
N ASN A 92 -43.10 -38.74 -8.27
CA ASN A 92 -43.48 -38.74 -9.69
C ASN A 92 -42.27 -38.65 -10.64
N GLY A 93 -41.05 -38.45 -10.12
CA GLY A 93 -39.83 -38.31 -10.90
C GLY A 93 -39.73 -36.99 -11.67
N THR A 94 -40.51 -35.97 -11.29
CA THR A 94 -40.43 -34.62 -11.88
C THR A 94 -39.13 -33.93 -11.48
N ILE A 95 -38.72 -34.13 -10.22
CA ILE A 95 -37.41 -33.74 -9.69
C ILE A 95 -36.76 -34.93 -9.00
N SER A 96 -35.45 -34.89 -8.85
CA SER A 96 -34.66 -35.86 -8.09
C SER A 96 -34.19 -35.27 -6.76
N ALA A 97 -33.74 -36.11 -5.83
CA ALA A 97 -33.27 -35.66 -4.53
C ALA A 97 -32.13 -34.61 -4.64
N ASP A 98 -31.25 -34.72 -5.64
CA ASP A 98 -30.14 -33.80 -5.91
C ASP A 98 -30.57 -32.44 -6.50
N THR A 99 -31.77 -32.35 -7.07
CA THR A 99 -32.32 -31.09 -7.61
C THR A 99 -33.31 -30.43 -6.66
N LEU A 100 -33.62 -31.06 -5.53
CA LEU A 100 -34.60 -30.59 -4.55
C LEU A 100 -34.27 -29.20 -4.00
N ILE A 101 -33.04 -28.98 -3.49
CA ILE A 101 -32.65 -27.68 -2.92
C ILE A 101 -32.73 -26.58 -3.96
N ALA A 102 -32.19 -26.81 -5.15
CA ALA A 102 -32.26 -25.84 -6.24
C ALA A 102 -33.71 -25.50 -6.62
N SER A 103 -34.59 -26.51 -6.66
CA SER A 103 -36.02 -26.33 -6.97
C SER A 103 -36.75 -25.58 -5.85
N MET A 104 -36.43 -25.85 -4.58
CA MET A 104 -36.95 -25.12 -3.43
C MET A 104 -36.50 -23.65 -3.46
N ILE A 105 -35.19 -23.38 -3.56
CA ILE A 105 -34.66 -22.00 -3.63
C ILE A 105 -35.34 -21.20 -4.75
N ASN A 106 -35.55 -21.80 -5.93
CA ASN A 106 -36.17 -21.11 -7.06
C ASN A 106 -37.70 -20.90 -6.95
N SER A 107 -38.36 -21.55 -5.99
CA SER A 107 -39.83 -21.53 -5.83
C SER A 107 -40.30 -20.88 -4.53
N LEU A 108 -39.40 -20.71 -3.56
CA LEU A 108 -39.70 -20.11 -2.27
C LEU A 108 -39.90 -18.58 -2.39
N GLY A 109 -40.72 -18.02 -1.49
CA GLY A 109 -40.97 -16.58 -1.43
C GLY A 109 -39.82 -15.79 -0.80
N ALA A 110 -39.84 -14.46 -0.93
CA ALA A 110 -38.76 -13.58 -0.45
C ALA A 110 -38.42 -13.73 1.04
N ILE A 111 -39.40 -14.08 1.89
CA ILE A 111 -39.18 -14.31 3.32
C ILE A 111 -38.35 -15.58 3.55
N ASP A 112 -38.69 -16.67 2.86
CA ASP A 112 -37.97 -17.94 2.99
C ASP A 112 -36.58 -17.85 2.36
N GLN A 113 -36.44 -17.10 1.26
CA GLN A 113 -35.13 -16.80 0.67
C GLN A 113 -34.24 -16.05 1.66
N GLN A 114 -34.78 -15.07 2.40
CA GLN A 114 -34.02 -14.33 3.41
C GLN A 114 -33.49 -15.26 4.53
N VAL A 115 -34.26 -16.26 4.95
CA VAL A 115 -33.81 -17.25 5.95
C VAL A 115 -32.62 -18.05 5.42
N ILE A 116 -32.72 -18.51 4.16
CA ILE A 116 -31.65 -19.27 3.50
C ILE A 116 -30.39 -18.41 3.38
N ASP A 117 -30.53 -17.17 2.91
CA ASP A 117 -29.42 -16.22 2.74
C ASP A 117 -28.75 -15.93 4.09
N ASN A 118 -29.53 -15.72 5.15
CA ASN A 118 -29.02 -15.49 6.50
C ASN A 118 -28.26 -16.71 7.04
N LYS A 119 -28.80 -17.92 6.85
CA LYS A 119 -28.11 -19.16 7.26
C LYS A 119 -26.83 -19.38 6.47
N VAL A 120 -26.84 -19.14 5.17
CA VAL A 120 -25.64 -19.25 4.32
C VAL A 120 -24.58 -18.23 4.76
N TYR A 121 -25.00 -17.00 5.08
CA TYR A 121 -24.09 -15.96 5.59
C TYR A 121 -23.44 -16.36 6.92
N VAL A 122 -24.23 -16.83 7.90
CA VAL A 122 -23.72 -17.34 9.19
C VAL A 122 -22.84 -18.57 8.99
N ALA A 123 -23.23 -19.48 8.09
CA ALA A 123 -22.46 -20.67 7.78
C ALA A 123 -21.09 -20.31 7.20
N ASN A 124 -21.03 -19.35 6.26
CA ASN A 124 -19.77 -18.86 5.71
C ASN A 124 -18.88 -18.23 6.79
N ALA A 125 -19.48 -17.45 7.70
CA ALA A 125 -18.76 -16.85 8.83
C ALA A 125 -18.18 -17.91 9.76
N TYR A 126 -18.93 -18.96 10.11
CA TYR A 126 -18.42 -20.08 10.89
C TYR A 126 -17.34 -20.86 10.15
N THR A 127 -17.54 -21.21 8.88
CA THR A 127 -16.54 -21.93 8.07
C THR A 127 -15.21 -21.17 8.04
N ALA A 128 -15.27 -19.85 7.82
CA ALA A 128 -14.09 -18.99 7.82
C ALA A 128 -13.44 -18.88 9.21
N SER A 129 -14.25 -18.78 10.27
CA SER A 129 -13.77 -18.65 11.64
C SER A 129 -13.20 -19.94 12.23
N ALA A 130 -13.75 -21.09 11.85
CA ALA A 130 -13.39 -22.39 12.42
C ALA A 130 -12.18 -23.02 11.73
N GLY A 131 -11.96 -22.72 10.44
CA GLY A 131 -10.84 -23.28 9.68
C GLY A 131 -10.83 -24.81 9.75
N ALA A 132 -9.75 -25.40 10.29
CA ALA A 132 -9.62 -26.84 10.53
C ALA A 132 -9.82 -27.25 11.99
N ALA A 133 -10.11 -26.30 12.90
CA ALA A 133 -10.81 -26.59 14.15
C ALA A 133 -12.32 -26.80 13.93
N TYR A 134 -12.75 -26.84 12.66
CA TYR A 134 -14.11 -27.18 12.27
C TYR A 134 -14.65 -28.39 13.04
N ASN A 135 -15.76 -28.18 13.73
CA ASN A 135 -16.50 -29.23 14.39
C ASN A 135 -17.88 -29.37 13.72
N VAL A 136 -18.26 -30.61 13.40
CA VAL A 136 -19.49 -30.93 12.67
C VAL A 136 -20.72 -30.52 13.49
N GLU A 137 -20.72 -30.79 14.78
CA GLU A 137 -21.83 -30.48 15.69
C GLU A 137 -22.00 -28.96 15.85
N ALA A 138 -20.89 -28.23 15.94
CA ALA A 138 -20.84 -26.77 16.02
C ALA A 138 -21.28 -26.10 14.71
N GLY A 139 -20.85 -26.63 13.56
CA GLY A 139 -21.31 -26.20 12.25
C GLY A 139 -22.82 -26.38 12.07
N ALA A 140 -23.43 -27.35 12.76
CA ALA A 140 -24.89 -27.47 12.83
C ALA A 140 -25.50 -26.50 13.87
N ALA A 141 -24.90 -26.40 15.06
CA ALA A 141 -25.39 -25.57 16.16
C ALA A 141 -25.45 -24.09 15.81
N VAL A 142 -24.48 -23.57 15.06
CA VAL A 142 -24.42 -22.15 14.66
C VAL A 142 -25.58 -21.73 13.76
N LEU A 143 -26.24 -22.68 13.09
CA LEU A 143 -27.40 -22.44 12.23
C LEU A 143 -28.73 -22.51 12.98
N VAL A 144 -28.72 -22.98 14.23
CA VAL A 144 -29.92 -23.09 15.06
C VAL A 144 -30.37 -21.70 15.50
N GLY A 145 -31.66 -21.40 15.29
CA GLY A 145 -32.24 -20.10 15.66
C GLY A 145 -31.97 -18.97 14.66
N VAL A 146 -31.16 -19.20 13.62
CA VAL A 146 -31.01 -18.26 12.50
C VAL A 146 -32.30 -18.26 11.68
N ASP A 147 -32.94 -17.08 11.63
CA ASP A 147 -34.22 -16.85 10.97
C ASP A 147 -34.14 -15.66 10.00
N GLY A 148 -35.28 -15.16 9.52
CA GLY A 148 -35.34 -14.06 8.55
C GLY A 148 -34.99 -12.68 9.11
N THR A 149 -34.57 -12.57 10.38
CA THR A 149 -34.27 -11.31 11.04
C THR A 149 -32.77 -11.05 11.16
N GLN A 150 -32.37 -9.76 11.15
CA GLN A 150 -30.96 -9.40 11.36
C GLN A 150 -30.49 -9.67 12.80
N ALA A 151 -31.41 -9.70 13.76
CA ALA A 151 -31.11 -9.96 15.17
C ALA A 151 -30.63 -11.39 15.40
N SER A 152 -31.23 -12.38 14.73
CA SER A 152 -30.78 -13.78 14.82
C SER A 152 -29.41 -13.99 14.18
N VAL A 153 -29.13 -13.31 13.06
CA VAL A 153 -27.80 -13.28 12.44
C VAL A 153 -26.77 -12.66 13.38
N ALA A 154 -27.07 -11.52 13.99
CA ALA A 154 -26.16 -10.85 14.92
C ALA A 154 -25.85 -11.72 16.15
N ALA A 155 -26.86 -12.40 16.71
CA ALA A 155 -26.67 -13.34 17.81
C ALA A 155 -25.80 -14.55 17.41
N ALA A 156 -26.02 -15.11 16.22
CA ALA A 156 -25.20 -16.22 15.73
C ALA A 156 -23.75 -15.80 15.47
N LEU A 157 -23.53 -14.62 14.87
CA LEU A 157 -22.18 -14.07 14.67
C LEU A 157 -21.49 -13.74 16.00
N GLN A 158 -22.23 -13.26 17.00
CA GLN A 158 -21.69 -13.03 18.33
C GLN A 158 -21.20 -14.35 18.95
N ASN A 159 -21.97 -15.43 18.83
CA ASN A 159 -21.59 -16.76 19.33
C ASN A 159 -20.38 -17.35 18.59
N ILE A 160 -20.19 -17.01 17.31
CA ILE A 160 -18.97 -17.36 16.57
C ILE A 160 -17.80 -16.54 17.11
N GLY A 161 -17.97 -15.22 17.24
CA GLY A 161 -16.90 -14.29 17.60
C GLY A 161 -16.38 -14.43 19.04
N ASN A 162 -17.24 -14.84 19.97
CA ASN A 162 -16.86 -15.06 21.38
C ASN A 162 -16.32 -16.48 21.66
N GLY A 163 -16.18 -17.34 20.64
CA GLY A 163 -15.69 -18.72 20.79
C GLY A 163 -16.59 -19.65 21.61
N THR A 164 -17.85 -19.29 21.87
CA THR A 164 -18.81 -20.17 22.58
C THR A 164 -19.26 -21.37 21.74
N VAL A 165 -18.94 -21.37 20.46
CA VAL A 165 -19.19 -22.47 19.53
C VAL A 165 -17.89 -23.30 19.40
N PRO A 166 -17.92 -24.62 19.69
CA PRO A 166 -16.74 -25.48 19.56
C PRO A 166 -16.04 -25.31 18.20
N GLY A 167 -14.72 -25.09 18.24
CA GLY A 167 -13.90 -24.89 17.04
C GLY A 167 -13.79 -23.44 16.54
N ALA A 168 -14.53 -22.48 17.11
CA ALA A 168 -14.34 -21.07 16.80
C ALA A 168 -13.32 -20.43 17.75
N VAL A 169 -12.33 -19.73 17.21
CA VAL A 169 -11.32 -19.02 18.00
C VAL A 169 -11.87 -17.67 18.44
N PRO A 170 -11.92 -17.37 19.75
CA PRO A 170 -12.33 -16.06 20.24
C PRO A 170 -11.54 -14.92 19.59
N GLY A 171 -12.24 -13.88 19.12
CA GLY A 171 -11.65 -12.63 18.62
C GLY A 171 -10.74 -12.73 17.37
N LEU A 172 -10.62 -13.89 16.72
CA LEU A 172 -9.79 -14.08 15.51
C LEU A 172 -10.10 -13.07 14.39
N ALA A 173 -11.37 -12.71 14.20
CA ALA A 173 -11.76 -11.71 13.20
C ALA A 173 -11.26 -10.30 13.54
N LEU A 174 -11.19 -9.95 14.84
CA LEU A 174 -10.67 -8.68 15.32
C LEU A 174 -9.15 -8.64 15.15
N PHE A 175 -8.47 -9.72 15.49
CA PHE A 175 -7.04 -9.88 15.26
C PHE A 175 -6.66 -9.72 13.78
N ASN A 176 -7.36 -10.44 12.89
CA ASN A 176 -7.14 -10.32 11.44
C ASN A 176 -7.41 -8.88 10.92
N ALA A 177 -8.34 -8.15 11.54
CA ALA A 177 -8.62 -6.76 11.19
C ALA A 177 -7.48 -5.83 11.60
N ILE A 178 -6.85 -6.05 12.77
CA ILE A 178 -5.63 -5.35 13.20
C ILE A 178 -4.50 -5.63 12.21
N GLU A 179 -4.18 -6.90 11.96
CA GLU A 179 -3.10 -7.30 11.04
C GLU A 179 -3.30 -6.66 9.64
N THR A 180 -4.55 -6.64 9.16
CA THR A 180 -4.89 -6.01 7.88
C THR A 180 -4.68 -4.49 7.91
N ALA A 181 -5.09 -3.82 8.98
CA ALA A 181 -4.95 -2.37 9.14
C ALA A 181 -3.46 -1.96 9.24
N GLU A 182 -2.68 -2.68 10.03
CA GLU A 182 -1.24 -2.45 10.20
C GLU A 182 -0.47 -2.65 8.89
N LYS A 183 -0.76 -3.74 8.15
CA LYS A 183 -0.16 -3.96 6.82
C LYS A 183 -0.54 -2.88 5.82
N ALA A 184 -1.78 -2.40 5.85
CA ALA A 184 -2.22 -1.31 4.98
C ALA A 184 -1.48 0.00 5.32
N LEU A 185 -1.31 0.32 6.61
CA LEU A 185 -0.53 1.47 7.07
C LEU A 185 0.92 1.36 6.61
N ALA A 186 1.62 0.25 6.90
CA ALA A 186 3.01 0.05 6.52
C ALA A 186 3.24 0.12 5.00
N ALA A 187 2.33 -0.46 4.20
CA ALA A 187 2.40 -0.38 2.74
C ALA A 187 2.24 1.06 2.24
N TYR A 188 1.32 1.83 2.83
CA TYR A 188 1.12 3.23 2.44
C TYR A 188 2.28 4.13 2.87
N GLN A 189 2.88 3.93 4.05
CA GLN A 189 4.06 4.70 4.49
C GLN A 189 5.21 4.61 3.47
N LEU A 190 5.43 3.44 2.87
CA LEU A 190 6.44 3.25 1.81
C LEU A 190 6.10 4.00 0.52
N GLU A 191 4.82 4.08 0.15
CA GLU A 191 4.39 4.81 -1.04
C GLU A 191 4.37 6.32 -0.82
N ALA A 192 3.93 6.76 0.36
CA ALA A 192 3.93 8.14 0.82
C ALA A 192 5.33 8.77 0.71
N ALA A 193 6.37 8.02 1.08
CA ALA A 193 7.76 8.46 0.93
C ALA A 193 8.12 8.81 -0.53
N LYS A 194 7.64 8.04 -1.51
CA LYS A 194 7.90 8.30 -2.95
C LYS A 194 7.09 9.49 -3.46
N LEU A 195 5.84 9.60 -3.02
CA LEU A 195 4.95 10.70 -3.40
C LEU A 195 5.46 12.04 -2.86
N ALA A 196 5.99 12.06 -1.64
CA ALA A 196 6.60 13.24 -1.05
C ALA A 196 7.82 13.72 -1.85
N VAL A 197 8.72 12.81 -2.25
CA VAL A 197 9.86 13.16 -3.14
C VAL A 197 9.39 13.70 -4.49
N ALA A 198 8.34 13.12 -5.06
CA ALA A 198 7.80 13.58 -6.34
C ALA A 198 7.12 14.95 -6.25
N ALA A 199 6.75 15.41 -5.05
CA ALA A 199 6.11 16.70 -4.84
C ALA A 199 7.07 17.89 -4.99
N GLY A 200 8.38 17.67 -5.15
CA GLY A 200 9.34 18.71 -5.57
C GLY A 200 10.29 19.21 -4.48
N ASP A 201 10.25 18.66 -3.27
CA ASP A 201 11.14 19.05 -2.18
C ASP A 201 12.36 18.12 -2.09
N VAL A 202 13.39 18.44 -2.88
CA VAL A 202 14.64 17.66 -2.94
C VAL A 202 15.70 18.19 -1.94
N ASP A 203 15.53 19.40 -1.39
CA ASP A 203 16.57 20.06 -0.58
C ASP A 203 16.18 20.26 0.91
N ASP A 204 14.91 20.48 1.28
CA ASP A 204 14.53 20.75 2.68
C ASP A 204 13.96 19.53 3.42
N VAL A 205 13.32 18.58 2.72
CA VAL A 205 13.01 17.25 3.26
C VAL A 205 14.27 16.38 3.39
N ALA A 206 15.32 16.68 2.62
CA ALA A 206 16.53 15.85 2.49
C ALA A 206 17.49 15.93 3.70
N ASP A 207 17.50 17.02 4.46
CA ASP A 207 18.42 17.15 5.60
C ASP A 207 17.90 16.48 6.89
N ASN A 208 16.62 16.11 6.95
CA ASN A 208 16.03 15.43 8.12
C ASN A 208 15.32 14.10 7.84
N VAL A 209 15.08 13.72 6.59
CA VAL A 209 14.44 12.43 6.29
C VAL A 209 15.34 11.62 5.36
N VAL A 210 15.80 10.48 5.87
CA VAL A 210 16.56 9.46 5.14
C VAL A 210 15.64 8.75 4.13
N ILE A 211 15.03 9.49 3.20
CA ILE A 211 14.18 8.96 2.12
C ILE A 211 15.03 8.43 0.95
N ALA A 212 16.32 8.80 0.91
CA ALA A 212 17.24 8.40 -0.15
C ALA A 212 17.38 6.87 -0.32
N ASP A 213 17.08 6.06 0.69
CA ASP A 213 17.26 4.59 0.61
C ASP A 213 16.00 3.80 0.17
N LYS A 214 14.86 4.44 -0.13
CA LYS A 214 13.61 3.78 -0.63
C LYS A 214 13.12 2.57 0.21
N LYS A 215 13.62 2.40 1.43
CA LYS A 215 13.36 1.26 2.33
C LYS A 215 12.70 1.66 3.65
N VAL A 216 12.63 2.96 3.94
CA VAL A 216 12.03 3.50 5.16
C VAL A 216 10.72 4.20 4.77
N GLY A 217 9.62 3.82 5.42
CA GLY A 217 8.31 4.44 5.21
C GLY A 217 8.20 5.80 5.88
N LEU A 218 7.39 6.70 5.33
CA LEU A 218 7.09 8.02 5.88
C LEU A 218 6.01 7.91 6.97
N THR A 219 6.35 8.25 8.20
CA THR A 219 5.42 8.24 9.34
C THR A 219 4.43 9.43 9.29
N LEU A 220 3.32 9.35 10.04
CA LEU A 220 2.36 10.45 10.15
C LEU A 220 3.03 11.73 10.69
N THR A 221 3.87 11.61 11.73
CA THR A 221 4.60 12.75 12.32
C THR A 221 5.50 13.45 11.29
N GLU A 222 6.21 12.68 10.46
CA GLU A 222 7.06 13.23 9.40
C GLU A 222 6.24 13.88 8.29
N ALA A 223 5.11 13.29 7.89
CA ALA A 223 4.20 13.89 6.92
C ALA A 223 3.63 15.23 7.42
N THR A 224 3.20 15.32 8.67
CA THR A 224 2.76 16.57 9.30
C THR A 224 3.88 17.61 9.34
N ALA A 225 5.11 17.22 9.65
CA ALA A 225 6.26 18.13 9.62
C ALA A 225 6.53 18.66 8.21
N ALA A 226 6.49 17.80 7.19
CA ALA A 226 6.68 18.18 5.79
C ALA A 226 5.64 19.20 5.31
N VAL A 227 4.36 19.03 5.70
CA VAL A 227 3.32 20.04 5.43
C VAL A 227 3.68 21.38 6.07
N GLY A 228 4.20 21.37 7.31
CA GLY A 228 4.63 22.57 8.01
C GLY A 228 5.81 23.30 7.34
N PHE A 229 6.79 22.56 6.81
CA PHE A 229 7.91 23.15 6.06
C PHE A 229 7.44 23.77 4.75
N ALA A 230 6.66 23.05 3.94
CA ALA A 230 6.12 23.58 2.69
C ALA A 230 5.26 24.84 2.90
N GLN A 231 4.54 24.93 4.03
CA GLN A 231 3.83 26.14 4.43
C GLN A 231 4.78 27.30 4.77
N ALA A 232 5.88 27.02 5.47
CA ALA A 232 6.89 28.03 5.80
C ALA A 232 7.57 28.60 4.55
N ASP A 233 7.88 27.76 3.57
CA ASP A 233 8.47 28.19 2.29
C ASP A 233 7.52 29.06 1.50
N ARG A 234 6.25 28.64 1.43
CA ARG A 234 5.18 29.43 0.83
C ARG A 234 5.02 30.79 1.52
N ASP A 235 5.14 30.83 2.84
CA ASP A 235 5.05 32.04 3.64
C ASP A 235 6.29 32.95 3.53
N ALA A 236 7.44 32.40 3.12
CA ALA A 236 8.64 33.16 2.80
C ALA A 236 8.49 33.94 1.48
N LEU A 237 7.73 33.41 0.52
CA LEU A 237 7.41 34.09 -0.75
C LEU A 237 6.44 35.25 -0.55
N VAL A 238 5.38 35.03 0.23
CA VAL A 238 4.29 35.98 0.44
C VAL A 238 3.70 35.84 1.83
N SER A 239 3.08 36.90 2.38
CA SER A 239 2.43 36.79 3.70
C SER A 239 1.47 35.60 3.77
N SER A 240 1.40 34.94 4.93
CA SER A 240 0.53 33.79 5.18
C SER A 240 -0.97 34.04 4.98
N THR A 241 -1.36 35.31 4.95
CA THR A 241 -2.75 35.72 4.69
C THR A 241 -3.05 36.02 3.24
N THR A 242 -2.01 36.18 2.41
CA THR A 242 -2.14 36.47 0.98
C THR A 242 -2.63 35.23 0.26
N LYS A 243 -3.82 35.28 -0.34
CA LYS A 243 -4.32 34.16 -1.16
C LYS A 243 -3.76 34.23 -2.58
N THR A 244 -3.59 33.08 -3.22
CA THR A 244 -3.17 32.99 -4.63
C THR A 244 -4.11 33.72 -5.57
N SER A 245 -5.42 33.75 -5.27
CA SER A 245 -6.39 34.57 -6.00
C SER A 245 -6.13 36.08 -5.95
N VAL A 246 -5.46 36.57 -4.90
CA VAL A 246 -5.03 37.98 -4.81
C VAL A 246 -3.87 38.23 -5.77
N LEU A 247 -2.90 37.31 -5.83
CA LEU A 247 -1.77 37.39 -6.76
C LEU A 247 -2.23 37.27 -8.23
N GLU A 248 -3.23 36.44 -8.50
CA GLU A 248 -3.87 36.36 -9.83
C GLU A 248 -4.48 37.71 -10.24
N LEU A 249 -5.13 38.40 -9.30
CA LEU A 249 -5.66 39.74 -9.53
C LEU A 249 -4.52 40.74 -9.77
N THR A 250 -3.47 40.72 -8.94
CA THR A 250 -2.29 41.59 -9.10
C THR A 250 -1.62 41.41 -10.46
N ALA A 251 -1.41 40.17 -10.91
CA ALA A 251 -0.85 39.89 -12.23
C ALA A 251 -1.78 40.38 -13.36
N SER A 252 -3.11 40.26 -13.18
CA SER A 252 -4.10 40.77 -14.15
C SER A 252 -4.13 42.30 -14.21
N GLU A 253 -3.99 42.98 -13.08
CA GLU A 253 -3.89 44.44 -12.99
C GLU A 253 -2.61 44.93 -13.66
N ALA A 254 -1.46 44.32 -13.34
CA ALA A 254 -0.18 44.62 -13.99
C ALA A 254 -0.23 44.38 -15.51
N ALA A 255 -0.97 43.36 -15.99
CA ALA A 255 -1.18 43.14 -17.43
C ALA A 255 -1.93 44.32 -18.09
N THR A 256 -2.93 44.85 -17.39
CA THR A 256 -3.75 45.96 -17.85
C THR A 256 -2.93 47.25 -17.90
N ASP A 257 -2.12 47.50 -16.87
CA ASP A 257 -1.23 48.66 -16.80
C ASP A 257 -0.14 48.60 -17.88
N LEU A 258 0.46 47.43 -18.09
CA LEU A 258 1.40 47.21 -19.19
C LEU A 258 0.75 47.47 -20.55
N ALA A 259 -0.47 46.98 -20.78
CA ALA A 259 -1.18 47.22 -22.05
C ALA A 259 -1.46 48.72 -22.28
N ALA A 260 -1.84 49.44 -21.22
CA ALA A 260 -2.06 50.88 -21.28
C ALA A 260 -0.76 51.65 -21.56
N ALA A 261 0.32 51.35 -20.83
CA ALA A 261 1.62 51.98 -21.01
C ALA A 261 2.22 51.69 -22.39
N LYS A 262 2.08 50.45 -22.88
CA LYS A 262 2.47 50.04 -24.23
C LYS A 262 1.74 50.85 -25.30
N THR A 263 0.44 51.05 -25.14
CA THR A 263 -0.37 51.86 -26.06
C THR A 263 0.12 53.31 -26.09
N ALA A 264 0.45 53.89 -24.94
CA ALA A 264 0.95 55.27 -24.85
C ALA A 264 2.30 55.44 -25.60
N VAL A 265 3.25 54.53 -25.41
CA VAL A 265 4.54 54.55 -26.11
C VAL A 265 4.35 54.33 -27.62
N GLN A 266 3.50 53.39 -28.02
CA GLN A 266 3.24 53.09 -29.43
C GLN A 266 2.57 54.24 -30.19
N ALA A 267 1.90 55.17 -29.49
CA ALA A 267 1.34 56.37 -30.10
C ALA A 267 2.43 57.39 -30.50
N GLN A 268 3.65 57.28 -29.95
CA GLN A 268 4.76 58.19 -30.23
C GLN A 268 5.54 57.80 -31.50
N ALA A 269 6.25 58.77 -32.08
CA ALA A 269 7.14 58.50 -33.21
C ALA A 269 8.22 57.47 -32.85
N ASN A 270 8.44 56.47 -33.71
CA ASN A 270 9.34 55.31 -33.50
C ASN A 270 8.96 54.36 -32.35
N GLY A 271 7.94 54.68 -31.53
CA GLY A 271 7.48 53.86 -30.42
C GLY A 271 7.14 52.41 -30.78
N PRO A 272 6.35 52.14 -31.85
CA PRO A 272 6.03 50.77 -32.26
C PRO A 272 7.26 49.92 -32.61
N GLN A 273 8.30 50.53 -33.19
CA GLN A 273 9.53 49.81 -33.50
C GLN A 273 10.37 49.56 -32.24
N ALA A 274 10.51 50.57 -31.37
CA ALA A 274 11.26 50.43 -30.12
C ALA A 274 10.68 49.33 -29.23
N VAL A 275 9.35 49.31 -29.04
CA VAL A 275 8.64 48.27 -28.27
C VAL A 275 8.85 46.87 -28.86
N ARG A 276 8.67 46.70 -30.19
CA ARG A 276 8.89 45.40 -30.83
C ARG A 276 10.33 44.91 -30.68
N THR A 277 11.31 45.81 -30.83
CA THR A 277 12.73 45.45 -30.67
C THR A 277 13.02 45.04 -29.24
N TYR A 278 12.48 45.76 -28.24
CA TYR A 278 12.67 45.44 -26.83
C TYR A 278 12.05 44.09 -26.46
N GLU A 279 10.77 43.87 -26.75
CA GLU A 279 10.08 42.62 -26.45
C GLU A 279 10.74 41.42 -27.15
N SER A 280 11.21 41.60 -28.39
CA SER A 280 11.94 40.56 -29.10
C SER A 280 13.32 40.28 -28.51
N ALA A 281 14.02 41.29 -27.98
CA ALA A 281 15.32 41.11 -27.34
C ALA A 281 15.16 40.40 -25.99
N VAL A 282 14.17 40.79 -25.20
CA VAL A 282 13.84 40.12 -23.93
C VAL A 282 13.44 38.66 -24.16
N ALA A 283 12.56 38.39 -25.15
CA ALA A 283 12.17 37.02 -25.47
C ALA A 283 13.35 36.18 -25.98
N ALA A 284 14.28 36.77 -26.74
CA ALA A 284 15.48 36.08 -27.19
C ALA A 284 16.46 35.79 -26.03
N PHE A 285 16.58 36.71 -25.07
CA PHE A 285 17.36 36.51 -23.86
C PHE A 285 16.76 35.40 -22.99
N ALA A 286 15.45 35.45 -22.72
CA ALA A 286 14.75 34.44 -21.91
C ALA A 286 14.71 33.05 -22.54
N ALA A 287 14.88 32.93 -23.88
CA ALA A 287 14.95 31.64 -24.57
C ALA A 287 16.32 30.95 -24.47
N LEU A 288 17.35 31.66 -23.97
CA LEU A 288 18.68 31.11 -23.74
C LEU A 288 18.76 30.53 -22.33
N THR A 289 19.45 29.40 -22.18
CA THR A 289 19.66 28.73 -20.89
C THR A 289 21.08 29.00 -20.41
N GLU A 290 21.24 29.42 -19.16
CA GLU A 290 22.55 29.60 -18.53
C GLU A 290 23.31 28.28 -18.42
N ASN A 291 24.64 28.36 -18.48
CA ASN A 291 25.49 27.21 -18.21
C ASN A 291 25.43 26.86 -16.72
N SER A 292 25.32 25.57 -16.38
CA SER A 292 25.34 25.19 -14.97
C SER A 292 26.76 25.27 -14.39
N ALA A 293 26.88 25.62 -13.12
CA ALA A 293 28.18 25.68 -12.43
C ALA A 293 28.97 24.36 -12.53
N ALA A 294 28.26 23.22 -12.58
CA ALA A 294 28.88 21.91 -12.77
C ALA A 294 29.48 21.73 -14.19
N GLN A 295 28.81 22.26 -15.22
CA GLN A 295 29.33 22.24 -16.60
C GLN A 295 30.58 23.12 -16.71
N GLU A 296 30.55 24.31 -16.09
CA GLU A 296 31.70 25.22 -16.08
C GLU A 296 32.89 24.60 -15.34
N ALA A 297 32.67 24.06 -14.13
CA ALA A 297 33.71 23.40 -13.34
C ALA A 297 34.29 22.15 -14.02
N ALA A 298 33.45 21.36 -14.71
CA ALA A 298 33.90 20.19 -15.46
C ALA A 298 34.73 20.59 -16.69
N ALA A 299 34.35 21.66 -17.39
CA ALA A 299 35.11 22.19 -18.51
C ALA A 299 36.46 22.76 -18.06
N GLU A 300 36.49 23.53 -16.97
CA GLU A 300 37.70 24.05 -16.36
C GLU A 300 38.65 22.94 -15.91
N ALA A 301 38.13 21.94 -15.18
CA ALA A 301 38.92 20.82 -14.69
C ALA A 301 39.46 19.96 -15.84
N GLY A 302 38.62 19.65 -16.84
CA GLY A 302 39.01 18.88 -18.02
C GLY A 302 40.07 19.60 -18.87
N PHE A 303 39.90 20.90 -19.10
CA PHE A 303 40.83 21.72 -19.85
C PHE A 303 42.17 21.90 -19.13
N THR A 304 42.13 22.16 -17.82
CA THR A 304 43.33 22.33 -16.97
C THR A 304 44.13 21.03 -16.84
N ALA A 305 43.45 19.89 -16.69
CA ALA A 305 44.09 18.59 -16.55
C ALA A 305 44.75 18.09 -17.85
N ALA A 306 44.17 18.41 -19.02
CA ALA A 306 44.64 17.89 -20.29
C ALA A 306 45.78 18.71 -20.94
N ASN A 307 45.84 20.03 -20.70
CA ASN A 307 46.67 20.91 -21.54
C ASN A 307 47.85 21.59 -20.83
N GLY A 308 48.00 21.54 -19.50
CA GLY A 308 49.01 22.34 -18.80
C GLY A 308 48.89 23.85 -19.13
N THR A 309 49.91 24.67 -18.83
CA THR A 309 49.94 26.08 -19.27
C THR A 309 50.07 26.13 -20.78
N ILE A 310 49.01 26.53 -21.49
CA ILE A 310 49.05 26.73 -22.95
C ILE A 310 50.04 27.87 -23.25
N SER A 311 50.97 27.65 -24.18
CA SER A 311 51.90 28.69 -24.62
C SER A 311 51.16 29.72 -25.49
N VAL A 312 50.75 30.82 -24.86
CA VAL A 312 50.06 31.99 -25.47
C VAL A 312 50.84 32.62 -26.63
N VAL A 313 52.13 32.32 -26.75
CA VAL A 313 53.05 32.89 -27.76
C VAL A 313 52.60 32.54 -29.18
N GLU A 314 52.04 31.35 -29.41
CA GLU A 314 51.56 30.93 -30.75
C GLU A 314 50.15 31.46 -31.05
N LEU A 315 49.27 31.58 -30.03
CA LEU A 315 47.95 32.22 -30.18
C LEU A 315 48.08 33.72 -30.49
N ASN A 316 48.87 34.45 -29.69
CA ASN A 316 49.05 35.90 -29.82
C ASN A 316 49.71 36.31 -31.14
N ALA A 317 50.50 35.42 -31.76
CA ALA A 317 51.12 35.69 -33.06
C ALA A 317 50.12 35.95 -34.19
N THR A 318 48.85 35.54 -34.01
CA THR A 318 47.79 35.71 -35.01
C THR A 318 46.72 36.72 -34.60
N LEU A 319 46.67 37.13 -33.33
CA LEU A 319 45.64 38.01 -32.76
C LEU A 319 45.94 39.50 -32.96
N THR A 320 44.91 40.34 -33.04
CA THR A 320 45.09 41.81 -33.04
C THR A 320 45.27 42.41 -31.64
N ASN A 321 44.92 41.67 -30.57
CA ASN A 321 45.13 42.03 -29.17
C ASN A 321 45.77 40.85 -28.41
N ASP A 322 46.81 41.12 -27.62
CA ASP A 322 47.53 40.08 -26.87
C ASP A 322 46.71 39.58 -25.67
N LEU A 323 46.57 38.25 -25.54
CA LEU A 323 46.10 37.60 -24.33
C LEU A 323 47.19 37.69 -23.23
N THR A 324 46.77 37.93 -21.99
CA THR A 324 47.67 38.22 -20.86
C THR A 324 48.28 36.96 -20.20
N ASP A 325 47.62 35.80 -20.31
CA ASP A 325 48.11 34.47 -19.94
C ASP A 325 47.27 33.39 -20.68
N GLY A 326 47.77 32.16 -20.82
CA GLY A 326 47.13 31.02 -21.49
C GLY A 326 46.21 30.19 -20.60
N ALA A 327 45.84 30.74 -19.44
CA ALA A 327 44.95 30.12 -18.47
C ALA A 327 43.50 30.07 -18.99
N TYR A 328 42.76 29.05 -18.52
CA TYR A 328 41.35 28.83 -18.84
C TYR A 328 40.52 30.13 -18.75
N ASP A 329 40.59 30.84 -17.63
CA ASP A 329 39.82 32.07 -17.39
C ASP A 329 40.06 33.15 -18.44
N THR A 330 41.31 33.30 -18.91
CA THR A 330 41.68 34.33 -19.87
C THR A 330 41.13 33.98 -21.26
N ILE A 331 41.22 32.71 -21.66
CA ILE A 331 40.69 32.21 -22.93
C ILE A 331 39.16 32.25 -22.92
N TYR A 332 38.54 31.76 -21.84
CA TYR A 332 37.09 31.77 -21.68
C TYR A 332 36.54 33.19 -21.71
N ALA A 333 37.11 34.12 -20.94
CA ALA A 333 36.71 35.53 -20.97
C ALA A 333 36.87 36.17 -22.36
N ALA A 334 37.93 35.83 -23.09
CA ALA A 334 38.11 36.33 -24.46
C ALA A 334 37.07 35.77 -25.44
N LEU A 335 36.65 34.51 -25.29
CA LEU A 335 35.62 33.86 -26.11
C LEU A 335 34.20 34.36 -25.82
N THR A 336 33.92 34.76 -24.58
CA THR A 336 32.59 35.22 -24.13
C THR A 336 32.41 36.74 -24.21
N SER A 337 33.49 37.51 -24.27
CA SER A 337 33.47 38.97 -24.34
C SER A 337 32.92 39.51 -25.68
N LEU A 338 32.02 40.51 -25.59
CA LEU A 338 31.52 41.26 -26.74
C LEU A 338 32.51 42.29 -27.30
N SER A 339 33.60 42.59 -26.58
CA SER A 339 34.66 43.48 -27.06
C SER A 339 35.68 42.76 -27.95
N THR A 340 35.72 41.43 -27.90
CA THR A 340 36.55 40.61 -28.78
C THR A 340 36.00 40.68 -30.21
N THR A 341 36.85 41.03 -31.18
CA THR A 341 36.41 41.11 -32.58
C THR A 341 36.05 39.72 -33.10
N ALA A 342 35.09 39.62 -34.03
CA ALA A 342 34.72 38.33 -34.62
C ALA A 342 35.91 37.61 -35.28
N ALA A 343 36.85 38.38 -35.84
CA ALA A 343 38.06 37.84 -36.44
C ALA A 343 39.04 37.29 -35.40
N ASP A 344 39.20 37.96 -34.25
CA ASP A 344 40.05 37.47 -33.16
C ASP A 344 39.41 36.27 -32.46
N ARG A 345 38.10 36.32 -32.19
CA ARG A 345 37.37 35.20 -31.61
C ARG A 345 37.49 33.94 -32.48
N ALA A 346 37.35 34.06 -33.80
CA ALA A 346 37.50 32.94 -34.72
C ALA A 346 38.89 32.29 -34.63
N LYS A 347 39.95 33.09 -34.53
CA LYS A 347 41.32 32.58 -34.34
C LYS A 347 41.49 31.86 -33.01
N ILE A 348 40.88 32.37 -31.93
CA ILE A 348 40.90 31.70 -30.62
C ILE A 348 40.15 30.36 -30.70
N VAL A 349 38.97 30.34 -31.32
CA VAL A 349 38.21 29.10 -31.53
C VAL A 349 39.01 28.08 -32.33
N ASP A 350 39.61 28.48 -33.45
CA ASP A 350 40.42 27.58 -34.28
C ASP A 350 41.60 27.00 -33.49
N ALA A 351 42.32 27.85 -32.75
CA ALA A 351 43.48 27.42 -31.96
C ALA A 351 43.11 26.53 -30.76
N VAL A 352 42.00 26.83 -30.08
CA VAL A 352 41.55 26.07 -28.90
C VAL A 352 40.88 24.76 -29.30
N SER A 353 40.21 24.70 -30.45
CA SER A 353 39.52 23.48 -30.92
C SER A 353 40.45 22.33 -31.27
N GLU A 354 41.74 22.60 -31.51
CA GLU A 354 42.77 21.58 -31.72
C GLU A 354 43.20 20.87 -30.41
N LEU A 355 42.80 21.40 -29.26
CA LEU A 355 43.17 20.89 -27.94
C LEU A 355 42.20 19.84 -27.41
N GLN A 356 42.70 18.95 -26.54
CA GLN A 356 41.85 18.01 -25.82
C GLN A 356 40.92 18.80 -24.88
N TYR A 357 39.61 18.51 -24.95
CA TYR A 357 38.50 19.25 -24.32
C TYR A 357 38.24 20.68 -24.84
N GLY A 358 39.01 21.16 -25.83
CA GLY A 358 38.83 22.50 -26.39
C GLY A 358 37.48 22.71 -27.09
N SER A 359 36.95 21.67 -27.76
CA SER A 359 35.61 21.74 -28.36
C SER A 359 34.49 21.89 -27.34
N ASP A 360 34.63 21.36 -26.12
CA ASP A 360 33.61 21.46 -25.09
C ASP A 360 33.65 22.84 -24.41
N LEU A 361 34.85 23.39 -24.21
CA LEU A 361 35.06 24.78 -23.83
C LEU A 361 34.44 25.75 -24.84
N VAL A 362 34.67 25.54 -26.14
CA VAL A 362 34.09 26.41 -27.19
C VAL A 362 32.56 26.36 -27.18
N LYS A 363 31.93 25.20 -26.98
CA LYS A 363 30.46 25.10 -26.88
C LYS A 363 29.91 25.88 -25.68
N LEU A 364 30.56 25.75 -24.53
CA LEU A 364 30.21 26.46 -23.31
C LEU A 364 30.30 27.99 -23.53
N ALA A 365 31.42 28.43 -24.10
CA ALA A 365 31.70 29.83 -24.38
C ALA A 365 30.83 30.40 -25.52
N ASP A 366 30.42 29.59 -26.49
CA ASP A 366 29.46 29.98 -27.53
C ASP A 366 28.07 30.23 -26.94
N ASN A 367 27.62 29.39 -25.99
CA ASN A 367 26.36 29.60 -25.27
C ASN A 367 26.42 30.90 -24.45
N GLU A 368 27.47 31.08 -23.66
CA GLU A 368 27.68 32.27 -22.84
C GLU A 368 27.82 33.56 -23.68
N TYR A 369 28.54 33.49 -24.81
CA TYR A 369 28.61 34.59 -25.77
C TYR A 369 27.24 34.95 -26.36
N ALA A 370 26.39 33.96 -26.62
CA ALA A 370 25.03 34.18 -27.11
C ALA A 370 24.16 34.88 -26.04
N ILE A 371 24.26 34.46 -24.77
CA ILE A 371 23.61 35.10 -23.62
C ILE A 371 24.05 36.55 -23.50
N ASN A 372 25.37 36.80 -23.47
CA ASN A 372 25.94 38.16 -23.41
C ASN A 372 25.44 39.05 -24.54
N LYS A 373 25.40 38.52 -25.78
CA LYS A 373 24.91 39.26 -26.95
C LYS A 373 23.42 39.58 -26.86
N ALA A 374 22.61 38.65 -26.37
CA ALA A 374 21.18 38.88 -26.15
C ALA A 374 20.96 39.93 -25.04
N GLY A 375 21.74 39.88 -23.95
CA GLY A 375 21.71 40.88 -22.88
C GLY A 375 22.07 42.29 -23.38
N ASP A 376 23.14 42.43 -24.16
CA ASP A 376 23.50 43.72 -24.79
C ASP A 376 22.41 44.22 -25.75
N ALA A 377 21.73 43.32 -26.47
CA ALA A 377 20.58 43.68 -27.30
C ALA A 377 19.41 44.20 -26.46
N VAL A 378 19.14 43.60 -25.29
CA VAL A 378 18.14 44.10 -24.33
C VAL A 378 18.52 45.50 -23.85
N THR A 379 19.74 45.72 -23.35
CA THR A 379 20.19 47.03 -22.86
C THR A 379 20.09 48.14 -23.93
N LYS A 380 20.46 47.82 -25.18
CA LYS A 380 20.33 48.75 -26.30
C LYS A 380 18.86 49.05 -26.64
N ALA A 381 18.01 48.03 -26.65
CA ALA A 381 16.59 48.20 -26.92
C ALA A 381 15.88 48.97 -25.79
N GLU A 382 16.24 48.72 -24.54
CA GLU A 382 15.78 49.45 -23.36
C GLU A 382 16.15 50.94 -23.47
N THR A 383 17.41 51.25 -23.81
CA THR A 383 17.86 52.63 -24.04
C THR A 383 17.04 53.32 -25.13
N ALA A 384 16.72 52.60 -26.21
CA ALA A 384 15.90 53.11 -27.30
C ALA A 384 14.45 53.39 -26.86
N VAL A 385 13.86 52.51 -26.04
CA VAL A 385 12.52 52.72 -25.45
C VAL A 385 12.52 53.90 -24.48
N LYS A 386 13.52 54.00 -23.60
CA LYS A 386 13.66 55.08 -22.61
C LYS A 386 13.78 56.47 -23.22
N ALA A 387 14.28 56.56 -24.46
CA ALA A 387 14.34 57.81 -25.22
C ALA A 387 12.97 58.27 -25.78
N ILE A 388 11.94 57.41 -25.76
CA ILE A 388 10.58 57.73 -26.20
C ILE A 388 9.78 58.31 -25.02
N THR A 389 8.91 59.30 -25.29
CA THR A 389 7.94 59.78 -24.30
C THR A 389 7.08 58.61 -23.79
N ASP A 390 6.82 58.56 -22.48
CA ASP A 390 6.14 57.44 -21.79
C ASP A 390 6.93 56.11 -21.78
N GLY A 391 8.11 56.05 -22.41
CA GLY A 391 8.95 54.85 -22.51
C GLY A 391 9.37 54.27 -21.17
N GLN A 392 9.77 55.14 -20.22
CA GLN A 392 10.13 54.71 -18.87
C GLN A 392 8.94 54.10 -18.10
N ALA A 393 7.73 54.61 -18.31
CA ALA A 393 6.52 54.07 -17.67
C ALA A 393 6.16 52.68 -18.23
N TYR A 394 6.34 52.49 -19.54
CA TYR A 394 6.22 51.16 -20.16
C TYR A 394 7.24 50.16 -19.61
N LEU A 395 8.52 50.54 -19.48
CA LEU A 395 9.54 49.65 -18.92
C LEU A 395 9.19 49.23 -17.49
N VAL A 396 8.81 50.19 -16.63
CA VAL A 396 8.36 49.88 -15.25
C VAL A 396 7.16 48.93 -15.25
N ALA A 397 6.14 49.19 -16.07
CA ALA A 397 4.97 48.31 -16.14
C ALA A 397 5.30 46.92 -16.71
N PHE A 398 6.31 46.82 -17.58
CA PHE A 398 6.80 45.57 -18.13
C PHE A 398 7.47 44.74 -17.04
N ASP A 399 8.38 45.35 -16.27
CA ASP A 399 9.09 44.69 -15.16
C ASP A 399 8.12 44.28 -14.04
N THR A 400 7.21 45.18 -13.63
CA THR A 400 6.17 44.86 -12.63
C THR A 400 5.30 43.68 -13.05
N LYS A 401 4.99 43.55 -14.34
CA LYS A 401 4.22 42.40 -14.84
C LYS A 401 5.04 41.11 -14.79
N ALA A 402 6.33 41.17 -15.14
CA ALA A 402 7.23 40.02 -15.06
C ALA A 402 7.37 39.53 -13.60
N GLU A 403 7.65 40.45 -12.66
CA GLU A 403 7.75 40.15 -11.22
C GLU A 403 6.44 39.56 -10.65
N ALA A 404 5.28 40.09 -11.07
CA ALA A 404 3.98 39.58 -10.63
C ALA A 404 3.68 38.17 -11.17
N ASP A 405 4.10 37.87 -12.41
CA ASP A 405 3.94 36.54 -13.00
C ASP A 405 4.86 35.50 -12.35
N GLU A 406 6.12 35.87 -12.11
CA GLU A 406 7.12 35.02 -11.45
C GLU A 406 6.67 34.66 -10.04
N LEU A 407 6.32 35.65 -9.22
CA LEU A 407 5.80 35.42 -7.87
C LEU A 407 4.53 34.55 -7.87
N LEU A 408 3.64 34.75 -8.85
CA LEU A 408 2.43 33.93 -8.97
C LEU A 408 2.75 32.49 -9.38
N ALA A 409 3.77 32.27 -10.21
CA ALA A 409 4.22 30.93 -10.58
C ALA A 409 4.81 30.21 -9.37
N ASP A 410 5.72 30.85 -8.64
CA ASP A 410 6.37 30.28 -7.45
C ASP A 410 5.35 29.92 -6.37
N VAL A 411 4.39 30.82 -6.09
CA VAL A 411 3.34 30.55 -5.10
C VAL A 411 2.41 29.42 -5.54
N ARG A 412 2.13 29.27 -6.85
CA ARG A 412 1.33 28.14 -7.36
C ARG A 412 2.06 26.81 -7.23
N GLU A 413 3.37 26.81 -7.43
CA GLU A 413 4.21 25.64 -7.20
C GLU A 413 4.19 25.24 -5.74
N ALA A 414 4.46 26.18 -4.82
CA ALA A 414 4.41 25.95 -3.39
C ALA A 414 3.03 25.45 -2.90
N ASP A 415 1.94 26.06 -3.37
CA ASP A 415 0.57 25.62 -3.07
C ASP A 415 0.29 24.19 -3.58
N ALA A 416 0.87 23.79 -4.73
CA ALA A 416 0.73 22.45 -5.27
C ALA A 416 1.46 21.42 -4.40
N VAL A 417 2.66 21.76 -3.89
CA VAL A 417 3.41 20.93 -2.94
C VAL A 417 2.61 20.73 -1.64
N ILE A 418 2.13 21.83 -1.03
CA ILE A 418 1.32 21.78 0.20
C ILE A 418 0.11 20.86 -0.02
N LYS A 419 -0.61 21.03 -1.14
CA LYS A 419 -1.78 20.21 -1.45
C LYS A 419 -1.44 18.72 -1.56
N ALA A 420 -0.31 18.38 -2.17
CA ALA A 420 0.13 16.99 -2.31
C ALA A 420 0.46 16.38 -0.93
N LEU A 421 1.24 17.10 -0.11
CA LEU A 421 1.63 16.62 1.22
C LEU A 421 0.44 16.51 2.18
N THR A 422 -0.51 17.46 2.17
CA THR A 422 -1.74 17.36 2.97
C THR A 422 -2.60 16.15 2.58
N ALA A 423 -2.62 15.75 1.30
CA ALA A 423 -3.32 14.54 0.88
C ALA A 423 -2.65 13.27 1.42
N ILE A 424 -1.31 13.25 1.49
CA ILE A 424 -0.54 12.16 2.08
C ILE A 424 -0.83 12.06 3.58
N GLU A 425 -0.71 13.17 4.31
CA GLU A 425 -1.00 13.27 5.74
C GLU A 425 -2.41 12.76 6.06
N ALA A 426 -3.42 13.19 5.31
CA ALA A 426 -4.81 12.80 5.54
C ALA A 426 -5.05 11.28 5.40
N GLU A 427 -4.42 10.62 4.42
CA GLU A 427 -4.56 9.17 4.25
C GLU A 427 -3.77 8.41 5.33
N LEU A 428 -2.59 8.91 5.74
CA LEU A 428 -1.86 8.37 6.90
C LEU A 428 -2.70 8.46 8.18
N THR A 429 -3.33 9.60 8.46
CA THR A 429 -4.24 9.76 9.62
C THR A 429 -5.39 8.75 9.57
N LYS A 430 -6.00 8.54 8.40
CA LYS A 430 -7.10 7.59 8.25
C LYS A 430 -6.69 6.15 8.52
N LEU A 431 -5.49 5.75 8.08
CA LEU A 431 -4.97 4.40 8.31
C LEU A 431 -4.54 4.20 9.77
N ASP A 432 -3.90 5.20 10.37
CA ASP A 432 -3.56 5.23 11.80
C ASP A 432 -4.83 5.09 12.68
N ASP A 433 -5.86 5.88 12.40
CA ASP A 433 -7.18 5.77 13.04
C ASP A 433 -7.83 4.39 12.89
N ALA A 434 -7.57 3.70 11.77
CA ALA A 434 -8.13 2.37 11.52
C ALA A 434 -7.44 1.32 12.40
N VAL A 435 -6.11 1.41 12.56
CA VAL A 435 -5.35 0.58 13.50
C VAL A 435 -5.85 0.81 14.93
N THR A 436 -5.91 2.07 15.39
CA THR A 436 -6.38 2.39 16.75
C THR A 436 -7.81 1.88 17.01
N LYS A 437 -8.71 1.98 16.03
CA LYS A 437 -10.07 1.44 16.17
C LYS A 437 -10.10 -0.08 16.28
N ALA A 438 -9.26 -0.77 15.51
CA ALA A 438 -9.16 -2.22 15.55
C ALA A 438 -8.58 -2.70 16.89
N GLU A 439 -7.54 -2.04 17.40
CA GLU A 439 -6.95 -2.28 18.72
C GLU A 439 -7.96 -2.01 19.85
N THR A 440 -8.70 -0.90 19.76
CA THR A 440 -9.76 -0.57 20.74
C THR A 440 -10.83 -1.65 20.75
N ALA A 441 -11.26 -2.13 19.57
CA ALA A 441 -12.26 -3.18 19.47
C ALA A 441 -11.77 -4.53 20.05
N LEU A 442 -10.47 -4.83 19.94
CA LEU A 442 -9.88 -6.00 20.58
C LEU A 442 -9.88 -5.86 22.12
N SER A 443 -9.47 -4.70 22.63
CA SER A 443 -9.46 -4.43 24.07
C SER A 443 -10.87 -4.44 24.69
N ASP A 444 -11.86 -3.88 23.98
CA ASP A 444 -13.26 -3.98 24.38
C ASP A 444 -13.72 -5.45 24.43
N PHE A 445 -13.33 -6.24 23.42
CA PHE A 445 -13.66 -7.67 23.34
C PHE A 445 -13.06 -8.49 24.48
N GLU A 446 -11.78 -8.26 24.83
CA GLU A 446 -11.12 -8.88 25.99
C GLU A 446 -11.95 -8.68 27.26
N SER A 447 -12.36 -7.42 27.50
CA SER A 447 -13.11 -7.04 28.70
C SER A 447 -14.53 -7.62 28.75
N ASP A 448 -15.20 -7.74 27.59
CA ASP A 448 -16.59 -8.20 27.49
C ASP A 448 -16.72 -9.74 27.51
N ASN A 449 -15.68 -10.47 27.11
CA ASN A 449 -15.76 -11.92 26.87
C ASN A 449 -14.87 -12.77 27.77
N ASP A 450 -14.12 -12.17 28.71
CA ASP A 450 -13.27 -12.91 29.65
C ASP A 450 -12.21 -13.77 28.93
N VAL A 451 -11.61 -13.14 27.90
CA VAL A 451 -10.56 -13.67 27.02
C VAL A 451 -9.35 -12.76 27.15
N ASP A 452 -8.15 -13.33 27.28
CA ASP A 452 -6.89 -12.57 27.29
C ASP A 452 -6.14 -12.75 25.97
N PHE A 453 -5.76 -11.65 25.31
CA PHE A 453 -4.89 -11.71 24.13
C PHE A 453 -3.46 -11.45 24.55
N VAL A 454 -2.61 -12.47 24.43
CA VAL A 454 -1.25 -12.43 24.96
C VAL A 454 -0.24 -12.40 23.83
N VAL A 455 0.56 -11.32 23.77
CA VAL A 455 1.71 -11.24 22.88
C VAL A 455 2.82 -12.15 23.43
N ILE A 456 3.31 -13.08 22.62
CA ILE A 456 4.46 -13.91 23.00
C ILE A 456 5.76 -13.13 22.73
N ASP A 457 6.26 -12.44 23.76
CA ASP A 457 7.56 -11.73 23.72
C ASP A 457 8.57 -12.23 24.78
N SER A 458 8.11 -13.03 25.74
CA SER A 458 8.88 -13.57 26.87
C SER A 458 8.15 -14.76 27.53
N PRO A 459 8.83 -15.59 28.35
CA PRO A 459 8.17 -16.68 29.10
C PRO A 459 7.08 -16.13 30.03
N LEU A 460 5.86 -16.64 29.89
CA LEU A 460 4.66 -16.19 30.59
C LEU A 460 3.98 -17.36 31.30
N THR A 461 3.28 -17.09 32.40
CA THR A 461 2.46 -18.10 33.10
C THR A 461 1.00 -17.80 32.84
N LEU A 462 0.32 -18.67 32.10
CA LEU A 462 -1.13 -18.58 31.88
C LEU A 462 -1.86 -18.82 33.20
N THR A 463 -2.93 -18.06 33.43
CA THR A 463 -3.78 -18.19 34.62
C THR A 463 -5.11 -18.84 34.23
N ASP A 464 -5.56 -19.82 35.01
CA ASP A 464 -6.78 -20.65 34.78
C ASP A 464 -8.12 -19.86 34.87
N ASP A 465 -8.09 -18.52 34.85
CA ASP A 465 -9.28 -17.69 35.06
C ASP A 465 -9.96 -17.29 33.71
N SER A 466 -9.22 -17.22 32.60
CA SER A 466 -9.66 -16.78 31.26
C SER A 466 -9.35 -17.81 30.15
N SER A 467 -9.97 -17.66 28.98
CA SER A 467 -9.47 -18.32 27.76
C SER A 467 -8.32 -17.49 27.21
N ASP A 468 -7.16 -18.10 26.95
CA ASP A 468 -6.00 -17.35 26.50
C ASP A 468 -5.80 -17.51 24.98
N VAL A 469 -5.71 -16.39 24.28
CA VAL A 469 -5.39 -16.31 22.86
C VAL A 469 -3.99 -15.77 22.72
N LEU A 470 -3.02 -16.67 22.64
CA LEU A 470 -1.62 -16.33 22.48
C LEU A 470 -1.36 -16.00 21.02
N TYR A 471 -0.67 -14.89 20.74
CA TYR A 471 -0.21 -14.61 19.39
C TYR A 471 1.29 -14.37 19.35
N VAL A 472 1.91 -14.83 18.27
CA VAL A 472 3.33 -14.67 18.04
C VAL A 472 3.48 -13.39 17.24
N GLY A 473 3.95 -12.32 17.90
CA GLY A 473 4.24 -11.04 17.25
C GLY A 473 5.30 -11.17 16.17
N ALA A 474 5.69 -10.05 15.53
CA ALA A 474 6.72 -10.03 14.51
C ALA A 474 8.02 -10.64 15.06
N ALA A 475 8.19 -11.95 14.83
CA ALA A 475 9.33 -12.81 15.12
C ALA A 475 10.31 -12.20 16.12
N THR A 476 9.93 -12.19 17.40
CA THR A 476 10.83 -11.78 18.47
C THR A 476 12.02 -12.74 18.43
N GLY A 477 13.23 -12.18 18.28
CA GLY A 477 14.49 -12.92 18.23
C GLY A 477 14.85 -13.54 19.58
N ALA A 478 13.90 -14.27 20.18
CA ALA A 478 14.04 -14.94 21.45
C ALA A 478 15.18 -15.96 21.35
N SER A 479 16.13 -15.84 22.28
CA SER A 479 17.26 -16.77 22.40
C SER A 479 16.93 -18.02 23.21
N ASP A 480 15.74 -18.06 23.82
CA ASP A 480 15.25 -19.12 24.71
C ASP A 480 13.82 -19.52 24.33
N ASP A 481 13.46 -20.77 24.62
CA ASP A 481 12.12 -21.31 24.43
C ASP A 481 11.09 -20.61 25.33
N VAL A 482 9.89 -20.42 24.81
CA VAL A 482 8.74 -19.93 25.58
C VAL A 482 7.98 -21.14 26.12
N VAL A 483 7.87 -21.27 27.44
CA VAL A 483 7.28 -22.46 28.08
C VAL A 483 5.92 -22.14 28.71
N PHE A 484 4.89 -22.93 28.38
CA PHE A 484 3.56 -22.87 28.96
C PHE A 484 3.24 -24.17 29.70
N ALA A 485 3.09 -24.07 31.03
CA ALA A 485 2.89 -25.24 31.89
C ALA A 485 1.44 -25.75 31.94
N ASN A 486 0.46 -24.89 31.64
CA ASN A 486 -0.97 -25.13 31.88
C ASN A 486 -1.82 -24.96 30.61
N PHE A 487 -1.22 -25.10 29.41
CA PHE A 487 -1.95 -24.89 28.16
C PHE A 487 -3.06 -25.94 28.01
N GLY A 488 -4.32 -25.50 27.94
CA GLY A 488 -5.50 -26.37 27.92
C GLY A 488 -5.98 -26.84 29.29
N GLU A 489 -5.39 -26.36 30.39
CA GLU A 489 -5.95 -26.54 31.73
C GLU A 489 -6.99 -25.45 32.00
N GLY A 490 -8.26 -25.84 32.20
CA GLY A 490 -9.33 -24.90 32.54
C GLY A 490 -10.27 -24.55 31.40
N LYS A 491 -10.14 -23.32 30.91
CA LYS A 491 -10.82 -22.83 29.70
C LYS A 491 -9.99 -23.17 28.45
N ALA A 492 -10.53 -22.87 27.27
CA ALA A 492 -9.89 -23.22 26.01
C ALA A 492 -8.79 -22.23 25.64
N ASP A 493 -7.60 -22.73 25.32
CA ASP A 493 -6.45 -21.91 24.90
C ASP A 493 -6.13 -22.08 23.42
N TYR A 494 -5.61 -21.00 22.82
CA TYR A 494 -5.35 -20.88 21.40
C TYR A 494 -4.00 -20.22 21.13
N ILE A 495 -3.24 -20.72 20.16
CA ILE A 495 -2.06 -20.05 19.60
C ILE A 495 -2.40 -19.57 18.19
N LEU A 496 -2.26 -18.28 17.95
CA LEU A 496 -2.42 -17.58 16.69
C LEU A 496 -1.05 -17.20 16.10
N LEU A 497 -0.72 -17.81 14.97
CA LEU A 497 0.49 -17.53 14.20
C LEU A 497 0.22 -16.54 13.05
N GLY A 498 -1.04 -16.37 12.66
CA GLY A 498 -1.45 -15.51 11.55
C GLY A 498 -1.45 -16.22 10.19
N SER A 499 -1.99 -15.54 9.18
CA SER A 499 -2.26 -16.14 7.86
C SER A 499 -1.03 -16.34 6.97
N GLU A 500 0.13 -15.79 7.35
CA GLU A 500 1.36 -15.88 6.57
C GLU A 500 2.12 -17.21 6.74
N TYR A 501 1.78 -17.96 7.80
CA TYR A 501 2.45 -19.19 8.18
C TYR A 501 1.75 -20.42 7.60
N THR A 502 2.54 -21.32 7.01
CA THR A 502 2.08 -22.59 6.48
C THR A 502 2.45 -23.72 7.44
N PHE A 503 1.47 -24.55 7.82
CA PHE A 503 1.75 -25.74 8.64
C PHE A 503 2.51 -26.78 7.82
N ASN A 504 3.65 -27.23 8.33
CA ASN A 504 4.43 -28.29 7.72
C ASN A 504 4.49 -29.53 8.65
N SER A 505 3.78 -30.59 8.25
CA SER A 505 3.72 -31.86 8.98
C SER A 505 4.91 -32.80 8.71
N GLY A 506 5.86 -32.39 7.86
CA GLY A 506 6.89 -33.24 7.23
C GLY A 506 8.15 -33.53 8.06
N ALA A 507 8.18 -33.21 9.35
CA ALA A 507 9.39 -33.16 10.19
C ALA A 507 10.41 -32.10 9.73
N THR A 508 11.22 -31.62 10.67
CA THR A 508 12.10 -30.42 10.58
C THR A 508 13.24 -30.48 9.56
N THR A 509 13.22 -31.48 8.68
CA THR A 509 14.19 -31.73 7.60
C THR A 509 13.62 -31.47 6.20
N ALA A 510 12.41 -30.90 6.09
CA ALA A 510 11.69 -30.67 4.81
C ALA A 510 11.05 -29.28 4.68
N GLY A 511 11.71 -28.21 5.17
CA GLY A 511 11.20 -26.85 5.08
C GLY A 511 11.26 -26.20 3.68
N ASN A 512 10.35 -25.26 3.42
CA ASN A 512 10.12 -24.55 2.15
C ASN A 512 10.56 -23.07 2.21
N ASN A 513 11.61 -22.75 1.47
CA ASN A 513 12.23 -21.43 1.43
C ASN A 513 11.41 -20.29 0.77
N ASN A 514 10.15 -20.53 0.38
CA ASN A 514 9.29 -19.53 -0.26
C ASN A 514 8.16 -19.03 0.64
N VAL A 515 7.88 -19.75 1.73
CA VAL A 515 6.79 -19.47 2.68
C VAL A 515 7.35 -19.45 4.09
N LEU A 516 6.69 -18.75 5.01
CA LEU A 516 6.98 -18.91 6.44
C LEU A 516 6.30 -20.21 6.89
N GLU A 517 6.99 -21.01 7.69
CA GLU A 517 6.46 -22.28 8.16
C GLU A 517 6.36 -22.36 9.67
N TYR A 518 5.52 -23.28 10.14
CA TYR A 518 5.53 -23.74 11.51
C TYR A 518 5.33 -25.25 11.59
N PHE A 519 5.85 -25.83 12.66
CA PHE A 519 5.89 -27.26 12.92
C PHE A 519 5.33 -27.51 14.32
N VAL A 520 4.68 -28.65 14.50
CA VAL A 520 4.30 -29.14 15.83
C VAL A 520 4.92 -30.52 16.00
N ILE A 521 5.73 -30.67 17.05
CA ILE A 521 6.48 -31.89 17.33
C ILE A 521 6.23 -32.35 18.75
N GLN A 522 6.25 -33.67 18.96
CA GLN A 522 6.21 -34.24 20.30
C GLN A 522 7.63 -34.34 20.85
N ASP A 523 7.87 -33.80 22.04
CA ASP A 523 9.13 -33.89 22.78
C ASP A 523 8.88 -34.44 24.18
N GLY A 524 9.26 -35.69 24.43
CA GLY A 524 8.96 -36.35 25.71
C GLY A 524 7.45 -36.40 26.01
N ALA A 525 7.04 -35.74 27.10
CA ALA A 525 5.63 -35.61 27.52
C ALA A 525 4.98 -34.31 27.00
N ASP A 526 5.74 -33.47 26.32
CA ASP A 526 5.41 -32.09 26.00
C ASP A 526 5.25 -31.93 24.47
N ALA A 527 4.46 -30.96 24.04
CA ALA A 527 4.34 -30.58 22.64
C ALA A 527 5.15 -29.31 22.38
N LYS A 528 5.88 -29.23 21.26
CA LYS A 528 6.60 -28.03 20.86
C LYS A 528 6.05 -27.47 19.54
N VAL A 529 5.75 -26.18 19.54
CA VAL A 529 5.41 -25.40 18.34
C VAL A 529 6.64 -24.62 17.91
N VAL A 530 7.17 -24.94 16.74
CA VAL A 530 8.38 -24.33 16.17
C VAL A 530 7.96 -23.44 15.02
N ILE A 531 8.32 -22.17 15.06
CA ILE A 531 7.80 -21.13 14.15
C ILE A 531 8.99 -20.42 13.51
N GLU A 532 9.04 -20.38 12.18
CA GLU A 532 10.14 -19.73 11.47
C GLU A 532 10.10 -18.19 11.61
N THR A 533 11.22 -17.55 11.91
CA THR A 533 11.31 -16.08 11.97
C THR A 533 11.62 -15.45 10.61
N ALA A 534 12.07 -16.25 9.65
CA ALA A 534 12.23 -15.89 8.25
C ALA A 534 12.04 -17.13 7.37
N LYS A 535 11.80 -16.94 6.08
CA LYS A 535 11.57 -18.05 5.13
C LYS A 535 12.84 -18.88 4.99
N TYR A 536 12.85 -20.09 5.54
CA TYR A 536 14.05 -20.94 5.58
C TYR A 536 13.87 -22.25 4.80
N GLY A 537 15.00 -22.90 4.49
CA GLY A 537 15.04 -24.22 3.89
C GLY A 537 15.68 -25.21 4.86
N SER A 538 14.90 -26.18 5.34
CA SER A 538 15.22 -27.48 5.98
C SER A 538 16.49 -27.68 6.84
N GLY A 539 17.26 -26.65 7.24
CA GLY A 539 18.63 -26.84 7.74
C GLY A 539 19.13 -25.97 8.89
N SER A 540 18.32 -25.05 9.45
CA SER A 540 18.81 -24.08 10.45
C SER A 540 17.95 -23.89 11.71
N LEU A 541 16.96 -24.75 11.99
CA LEU A 541 16.02 -24.62 13.11
C LEU A 541 16.62 -24.87 14.52
N GLY A 542 17.87 -24.49 14.82
CA GLY A 542 18.41 -24.65 16.19
C GLY A 542 18.49 -26.10 16.70
N TYR A 543 18.53 -27.08 15.79
CA TYR A 543 18.56 -28.52 16.12
C TYR A 543 19.82 -28.91 16.90
N ASP A 544 19.67 -29.38 18.13
CA ASP A 544 20.77 -29.96 18.91
C ASP A 544 20.94 -31.44 18.53
N ALA A 545 22.02 -31.75 17.82
CA ALA A 545 22.33 -33.13 17.40
C ALA A 545 22.67 -34.08 18.56
N THR A 546 22.87 -33.56 19.77
CA THR A 546 23.26 -34.31 20.98
C THR A 546 22.04 -34.74 21.78
N SER A 547 21.08 -33.83 22.02
CA SER A 547 19.82 -34.13 22.71
C SER A 547 18.71 -34.59 21.74
N GLY A 548 18.81 -34.21 20.46
CA GLY A 548 17.74 -34.41 19.47
C GLY A 548 16.64 -33.36 19.56
N GLU A 549 16.81 -32.34 20.41
CA GLU A 549 15.83 -31.28 20.67
C GLU A 549 15.94 -30.15 19.64
N ILE A 550 14.85 -29.40 19.53
CA ILE A 550 14.75 -28.18 18.73
C ILE A 550 14.52 -27.03 19.69
N ASN A 551 15.44 -26.08 19.68
CA ASN A 551 15.45 -24.92 20.58
C ASN A 551 15.29 -23.62 19.78
N ALA A 552 14.85 -22.56 20.46
CA ALA A 552 14.78 -21.22 19.91
C ALA A 552 16.14 -20.77 19.36
N SER A 553 16.10 -19.99 18.28
CA SER A 553 17.28 -19.46 17.61
C SER A 553 16.94 -18.13 16.93
N THR A 554 17.92 -17.50 16.27
CA THR A 554 17.64 -16.32 15.42
C THR A 554 16.63 -16.62 14.32
N ASP A 555 16.51 -17.89 13.94
CA ASP A 555 15.77 -18.37 12.77
C ASP A 555 14.44 -19.04 13.14
N ALA A 556 14.20 -19.28 14.43
CA ALA A 556 12.99 -19.95 14.91
C ALA A 556 12.61 -19.56 16.34
N VAL A 557 11.33 -19.29 16.56
CA VAL A 557 10.71 -19.22 17.90
C VAL A 557 10.20 -20.62 18.25
N VAL A 558 10.44 -21.07 19.48
CA VAL A 558 9.94 -22.35 20.00
C VAL A 558 9.03 -22.08 21.19
N ILE A 559 7.81 -22.63 21.13
CA ILE A 559 6.85 -22.64 22.22
C ILE A 559 6.72 -24.08 22.72
N GLU A 560 7.05 -24.32 23.98
CA GLU A 560 6.88 -25.60 24.66
C GLU A 560 5.58 -25.60 25.47
N LEU A 561 4.75 -26.63 25.27
CA LEU A 561 3.48 -26.88 25.95
C LEU A 561 3.66 -28.09 26.86
N THR A 562 3.92 -27.84 28.14
CA THR A 562 4.27 -28.89 29.10
C THR A 562 3.07 -29.80 29.36
N GLY A 563 3.30 -31.12 29.30
CA GLY A 563 2.29 -32.14 29.56
C GLY A 563 1.24 -32.33 28.46
N VAL A 564 1.34 -31.60 27.35
CA VAL A 564 0.39 -31.67 26.24
C VAL A 564 0.83 -32.69 25.20
N ASN A 565 -0.08 -33.57 24.78
CA ASN A 565 0.17 -34.46 23.65
C ASN A 565 -0.17 -33.74 22.33
N VAL A 566 0.64 -33.92 21.28
CA VAL A 566 0.33 -33.39 19.94
C VAL A 566 -0.99 -33.94 19.41
N ALA A 567 -1.39 -35.15 19.80
CA ALA A 567 -2.69 -35.71 19.44
C ALA A 567 -3.89 -34.96 20.06
N ASP A 568 -3.65 -34.20 21.14
CA ASP A 568 -4.65 -33.38 21.82
C ASP A 568 -4.67 -31.94 21.27
N LEU A 569 -3.90 -31.67 20.20
CA LEU A 569 -3.86 -30.39 19.51
C LEU A 569 -4.57 -30.48 18.15
N ALA A 570 -5.42 -29.51 17.87
CA ALA A 570 -5.95 -29.24 16.54
C ALA A 570 -5.15 -28.10 15.89
N ILE A 571 -4.76 -28.27 14.63
CA ILE A 571 -3.89 -27.34 13.89
C ILE A 571 -4.56 -26.95 12.58
N ALA A 572 -4.71 -25.64 12.34
CA ALA A 572 -5.42 -25.13 11.18
C ALA A 572 -5.17 -23.66 10.87
N ASN A 573 -4.84 -23.30 9.63
CA ASN A 573 -4.82 -21.90 9.18
C ASN A 573 -4.01 -20.96 10.12
N GLY A 574 -2.90 -21.43 10.67
CA GLY A 574 -2.10 -20.66 11.63
C GLY A 574 -2.69 -20.61 13.05
N VAL A 575 -3.71 -21.41 13.36
CA VAL A 575 -4.29 -21.61 14.69
C VAL A 575 -3.87 -22.96 15.23
N ILE A 576 -3.49 -23.01 16.50
CA ILE A 576 -3.32 -24.25 17.27
C ILE A 576 -4.24 -24.16 18.48
N SER A 577 -5.09 -25.16 18.70
CA SER A 577 -6.03 -25.19 19.83
C SER A 577 -5.97 -26.53 20.55
N TYR A 578 -6.18 -26.52 21.87
CA TYR A 578 -6.32 -27.75 22.66
C TYR A 578 -7.74 -28.35 22.53
N VAL A 579 -7.86 -29.67 22.36
CA VAL A 579 -9.15 -30.33 22.02
C VAL A 579 -9.50 -31.58 22.85
N ALA A 580 -8.97 -31.72 24.08
CA ALA A 580 -9.14 -32.93 24.91
C ALA A 580 -10.57 -33.23 25.40
#